data_AF-A0A6U3DS93-F1
#
_entry.id   AF-A0A6U3DS93-F1
#
_cell.length_a   1.000
_cell.length_b   1.000
_cell.length_c   1.000
_cell.angle_alpha   90.00
_cell.angle_beta   90.00
_cell.angle_gamma   90.00
#
_symmetry.space_group_name_H-M   'P 1'
#
loop_
_entity.id
_entity.type
_entity.pdbx_description
1 polymer ?
#
loop_
_entity_poly.entity_id
_entity_poly.type
_entity_poly.pdbx_seq_one_letter_code
_entity_poly.pdbx_strand_id
1 'polypeptide(L)'
;MFPKPSLASSSEYEYLIPNILATTFEQMLLLDGGKGESLKPFLQDVVQPKGLLGGLLGVVVTCPSIVPKILQHVGPKPIIKWVGDVAAMVSYAAVNTFTNTNEAKNKVASWFKTEPVRFRARQALDAIKYGSGGDFNDH
;
A
#
# COMPACT_ATOMS: atom_id res chain seq x y z
N MET A 1 8.02 -23.60 -7.64
CA MET A 1 9.30 -23.91 -6.97
C MET A 1 10.36 -23.05 -7.65
N PHE A 2 10.79 -21.98 -7.01
CA PHE A 2 11.81 -21.09 -7.56
C PHE A 2 13.17 -21.80 -7.53
N PRO A 3 14.04 -21.63 -8.56
CA PRO A 3 15.36 -22.25 -8.55
C PRO A 3 16.16 -21.73 -7.35
N LYS A 4 16.81 -22.67 -6.64
CA LYS A 4 17.61 -22.34 -5.46
C LYS A 4 18.89 -21.63 -5.91
N PRO A 5 19.23 -20.43 -5.40
CA PRO A 5 20.46 -19.74 -5.76
C PRO A 5 21.71 -20.54 -5.37
N SER A 6 22.83 -20.31 -6.05
CA SER A 6 24.10 -20.97 -5.71
C SER A 6 24.63 -20.48 -4.35
N LEU A 7 25.39 -21.32 -3.66
CA LEU A 7 25.90 -21.07 -2.30
C LEU A 7 26.79 -19.81 -2.16
N ALA A 8 27.28 -19.26 -3.28
CA ALA A 8 28.03 -18.00 -3.29
C ALA A 8 27.11 -16.76 -3.32
N SER A 9 25.88 -16.89 -3.83
CA SER A 9 24.91 -15.80 -3.84
C SER A 9 24.03 -15.80 -2.59
N SER A 10 23.97 -16.91 -1.84
CA SER A 10 23.10 -17.01 -0.66
C SER A 10 23.46 -16.02 0.44
N SER A 11 24.73 -15.69 0.68
CA SER A 11 25.12 -14.69 1.69
C SER A 11 24.77 -13.25 1.30
N GLU A 12 24.86 -12.89 0.01
CA GLU A 12 24.40 -11.58 -0.48
C GLU A 12 22.87 -11.42 -0.38
N TYR A 13 22.11 -12.51 -0.54
CA TYR A 13 20.65 -12.51 -0.43
C TYR A 13 20.14 -12.68 1.00
N GLU A 14 20.93 -13.31 1.88
CA GLU A 14 20.62 -13.50 3.30
C GLU A 14 20.38 -12.16 4.00
N TYR A 15 21.15 -11.14 3.64
CA TYR A 15 20.99 -9.78 4.16
C TYR A 15 20.10 -8.88 3.28
N LEU A 16 19.71 -9.32 2.09
CA LEU A 16 18.92 -8.50 1.16
C LEU A 16 17.54 -8.14 1.76
N ILE A 17 16.80 -9.15 2.23
CA ILE A 17 15.44 -8.94 2.75
C ILE A 17 15.46 -8.10 4.04
N PRO A 18 16.29 -8.41 5.06
CA PRO A 18 16.39 -7.57 6.26
C PRO A 18 16.78 -6.12 5.95
N ASN A 19 17.72 -5.91 5.02
CA ASN A 19 18.14 -4.56 4.65
C ASN A 19 17.02 -3.79 3.95
N ILE A 20 16.31 -4.41 3.00
CA ILE A 20 15.14 -3.77 2.35
C ILE A 20 14.12 -3.37 3.40
N LEU A 21 13.81 -4.26 4.34
CA LEU A 21 12.79 -4.00 5.35
C LEU A 21 13.22 -2.88 6.30
N ALA A 22 14.46 -2.92 6.80
CA ALA A 22 15.03 -1.89 7.67
C ALA A 22 15.05 -0.52 6.98
N THR A 23 15.58 -0.46 5.76
CA THR A 23 15.58 0.78 4.97
C THR A 23 14.17 1.27 4.68
N THR A 24 13.21 0.38 4.39
CA THR A 24 11.80 0.78 4.20
C THR A 24 11.23 1.46 5.45
N PHE A 25 11.47 0.90 6.64
CA PHE A 25 10.99 1.47 7.90
C PHE A 25 11.63 2.82 8.22
N GLU A 26 12.94 2.95 8.00
CA GLU A 26 13.64 4.22 8.14
C GLU A 26 13.06 5.29 7.21
N GLN A 27 12.80 4.94 5.95
CA GLN A 27 12.21 5.87 4.98
C GLN A 27 10.78 6.27 5.38
N MET A 28 9.96 5.33 5.88
CA MET A 28 8.63 5.65 6.41
C MET A 28 8.70 6.63 7.59
N LEU A 29 9.65 6.45 8.52
CA LEU A 29 9.85 7.39 9.62
C LEU A 29 10.30 8.77 9.14
N LEU A 30 11.23 8.83 8.19
CA LEU A 30 11.72 10.07 7.60
C LEU A 30 10.60 10.84 6.89
N LEU A 31 9.73 10.15 6.15
CA LEU A 31 8.59 10.74 5.45
C LEU A 31 7.60 11.45 6.39
N ASP A 32 7.50 10.99 7.63
CA ASP A 32 6.61 11.57 8.63
C ASP A 32 7.33 12.53 9.59
N GLY A 33 8.60 12.87 9.33
CA GLY A 33 9.41 13.68 10.25
C GLY A 33 9.57 13.04 11.64
N GLY A 34 9.62 11.70 11.70
CA GLY A 34 9.77 10.92 12.93
C GLY A 34 8.47 10.61 13.68
N LYS A 35 7.30 11.03 13.18
CA LYS A 35 6.00 10.86 13.88
C LYS A 35 5.37 9.48 13.71
N GLY A 36 5.82 8.68 12.75
CA GLY A 36 5.38 7.30 12.54
C GLY A 36 3.95 7.15 12.01
N GLU A 37 3.38 8.17 11.36
CA GLU A 37 2.04 8.12 10.77
C GLU A 37 1.88 7.05 9.68
N SER A 38 2.97 6.74 8.97
CA SER A 38 3.07 5.74 7.91
C SER A 38 3.60 4.41 8.44
N LEU A 39 4.52 4.44 9.43
CA LEU A 39 5.11 3.23 10.00
C LEU A 39 4.11 2.47 10.89
N LYS A 40 3.36 3.17 11.74
CA LYS A 40 2.42 2.56 12.69
C LYS A 40 1.34 1.70 11.99
N PRO A 41 0.61 2.18 10.97
CA PRO A 41 -0.36 1.34 10.27
C PRO A 41 0.33 0.16 9.57
N PHE A 42 1.51 0.37 8.97
CA PHE A 42 2.26 -0.71 8.31
C PHE A 42 2.62 -1.84 9.29
N LEU A 43 3.04 -1.52 10.52
CA LEU A 43 3.34 -2.50 11.56
C LEU A 43 2.10 -3.27 12.05
N GLN A 44 0.91 -2.74 11.83
CA GLN A 44 -0.37 -3.41 12.12
C GLN A 44 -0.93 -4.16 10.90
N ASP A 45 -0.13 -4.34 9.86
CA ASP A 45 -0.54 -4.95 8.58
C ASP A 45 -1.56 -4.11 7.80
N VAL A 46 -1.66 -2.80 8.09
CA VAL A 46 -2.48 -1.85 7.35
C VAL A 46 -1.61 -1.10 6.36
N VAL A 47 -1.75 -1.43 5.08
CA VAL A 47 -0.95 -0.82 4.01
C VAL A 47 -1.64 0.44 3.48
N GLN A 48 -1.01 1.59 3.69
CA GLN A 48 -1.47 2.88 3.14
C GLN A 48 -0.58 3.32 1.97
N PRO A 49 -1.13 3.96 0.91
CA PRO A 49 -0.35 4.38 -0.25
C PRO A 49 0.84 5.27 0.09
N LYS A 50 0.67 6.23 1.02
CA LYS A 50 1.75 7.14 1.45
C LYS A 50 2.95 6.37 2.01
N GLY A 51 2.71 5.48 2.97
CA GLY A 51 3.74 4.66 3.58
C GLY A 51 4.38 3.68 2.61
N LEU A 52 3.56 2.95 1.84
CA LEU A 52 4.06 1.95 0.89
C LEU A 52 4.91 2.58 -0.22
N LEU A 53 4.35 3.55 -0.95
CA LEU A 53 5.03 4.15 -2.09
C LEU A 53 6.21 5.00 -1.64
N GLY A 54 6.06 5.73 -0.54
CA GLY A 54 7.14 6.53 0.01
C GLY A 54 8.30 5.66 0.49
N GLY A 55 8.03 4.58 1.23
CA GLY A 55 9.06 3.63 1.67
C GLY A 55 9.79 2.99 0.50
N LEU A 56 9.05 2.53 -0.52
CA LEU A 56 9.62 1.95 -1.74
C LEU A 56 10.48 2.95 -2.52
N LEU A 57 9.99 4.16 -2.76
CA LEU A 57 10.75 5.20 -3.45
C LEU A 57 12.01 5.55 -2.68
N GLY A 58 11.92 5.67 -1.35
CA GLY A 58 13.08 5.88 -0.49
C GLY A 58 14.12 4.77 -0.64
N VAL A 59 13.70 3.50 -0.68
CA VAL A 59 14.59 2.35 -0.93
C VAL A 59 15.22 2.39 -2.32
N VAL A 60 14.46 2.75 -3.36
CA VAL A 60 14.98 2.88 -4.73
C VAL A 60 16.04 3.99 -4.82
N VAL A 61 15.84 5.10 -4.12
CA VAL A 61 16.78 6.23 -4.10
C VAL A 61 18.03 5.91 -3.28
N THR A 62 17.87 5.29 -2.12
CA THR A 62 18.99 4.99 -1.21
C THR A 62 19.80 3.76 -1.64
N CYS A 63 19.15 2.77 -2.24
CA CYS A 63 19.76 1.51 -2.67
C CYS A 63 19.35 1.18 -4.12
N PRO A 64 19.76 1.95 -5.14
CA PRO A 64 19.31 1.74 -6.52
C PRO A 64 19.70 0.37 -7.10
N SER A 65 20.78 -0.24 -6.59
CA SER A 65 21.22 -1.59 -6.96
C SER A 65 20.23 -2.69 -6.57
N ILE A 66 19.23 -2.38 -5.74
CA ILE A 66 18.23 -3.34 -5.26
C ILE A 66 17.20 -3.70 -6.33
N VAL A 67 16.84 -2.74 -7.19
CA VAL A 67 15.83 -2.90 -8.24
C VAL A 67 16.20 -4.03 -9.22
N PRO A 68 17.41 -4.04 -9.82
CA PRO A 68 17.80 -5.14 -10.69
C PRO A 68 17.91 -6.48 -9.95
N LYS A 69 18.33 -6.49 -8.67
CA LYS A 69 18.38 -7.71 -7.85
C LYS A 69 16.98 -8.29 -7.60
N ILE A 70 15.99 -7.46 -7.32
CA ILE A 70 14.58 -7.87 -7.17
C ILE A 70 14.04 -8.41 -8.50
N LEU A 71 14.27 -7.71 -9.61
CA LEU A 71 13.83 -8.14 -10.94
C LEU A 71 14.39 -9.52 -11.32
N GLN A 72 15.66 -9.78 -11.01
CA GLN A 72 16.29 -11.08 -11.24
C GLN A 72 15.74 -12.17 -10.32
N HIS A 73 15.50 -11.86 -9.05
CA HIS A 73 15.06 -12.84 -8.06
C HIS A 73 13.59 -13.25 -8.22
N VAL A 74 12.71 -12.27 -8.40
CA VAL A 74 11.25 -12.48 -8.41
C VAL A 74 10.72 -12.68 -9.84
N GLY A 75 11.43 -12.14 -10.84
CA GLY A 75 11.02 -12.15 -12.23
C GLY A 75 9.95 -11.10 -12.57
N PRO A 76 9.68 -10.88 -13.87
CA PRO A 76 8.80 -9.80 -14.31
C PRO A 76 7.31 -10.07 -14.06
N LYS A 77 6.85 -11.33 -14.14
CA LYS A 77 5.42 -11.67 -14.01
C LYS A 77 4.82 -11.29 -12.65
N PRO A 78 5.44 -11.65 -11.50
CA PRO A 78 4.90 -11.28 -10.20
C PRO A 78 4.92 -9.76 -9.98
N ILE A 79 5.91 -9.05 -10.53
CA ILE A 79 6.00 -7.59 -10.44
C ILE A 79 4.85 -6.92 -11.17
N ILE A 80 4.53 -7.35 -12.40
CA ILE A 80 3.39 -6.79 -13.15
C ILE A 80 2.08 -6.98 -12.38
N LYS A 81 1.86 -8.18 -11.83
CA LYS A 81 0.67 -8.45 -11.00
C LYS A 81 0.64 -7.52 -9.79
N TRP A 82 1.75 -7.42 -9.06
CA TRP A 82 1.86 -6.58 -7.88
C TRP A 82 1.65 -5.09 -8.19
N VAL A 83 2.16 -4.58 -9.33
CA VAL A 83 1.88 -3.21 -9.80
C VAL A 83 0.37 -3.01 -10.01
N GLY A 84 -0.33 -4.00 -10.55
CA GLY A 84 -1.79 -3.98 -10.66
C GLY A 84 -2.48 -3.89 -9.30
N ASP A 85 -2.03 -4.67 -8.32
CA ASP A 85 -2.56 -4.63 -6.94
C ASP A 85 -2.32 -3.25 -6.29
N VAL A 86 -1.14 -2.66 -6.48
CA VAL A 86 -0.81 -1.31 -6.01
C VAL A 86 -1.68 -0.24 -6.69
N ALA A 87 -1.88 -0.34 -8.01
CA ALA A 87 -2.72 0.59 -8.76
C ALA A 87 -4.18 0.53 -8.29
N ALA A 88 -4.70 -0.67 -8.02
CA ALA A 88 -6.03 -0.84 -7.43
C ALA A 88 -6.09 -0.17 -6.05
N MET A 89 -5.14 -0.44 -5.16
CA MET A 89 -5.06 0.18 -3.83
C MET A 89 -5.04 1.71 -3.88
N VAL A 90 -4.20 2.30 -4.74
CA VAL A 90 -4.14 3.76 -4.94
C VAL A 90 -5.48 4.30 -5.44
N SER A 91 -6.14 3.56 -6.35
CA SER A 91 -7.47 3.94 -6.86
C SER A 91 -8.52 3.93 -5.75
N TYR A 92 -8.54 2.89 -4.90
CA TYR A 92 -9.43 2.83 -3.74
C TYR A 92 -9.19 3.99 -2.77
N ALA A 93 -7.94 4.30 -2.44
CA ALA A 93 -7.60 5.42 -1.56
C ALA A 93 -7.98 6.79 -2.15
N ALA A 94 -7.77 6.97 -3.46
CA ALA A 94 -8.18 8.18 -4.16
C ALA A 94 -9.70 8.35 -4.12
N VAL A 95 -10.46 7.30 -4.45
CA VAL A 95 -11.94 7.33 -4.36
C VAL A 95 -12.37 7.65 -2.93
N ASN A 96 -11.78 7.00 -1.93
CA ASN A 96 -12.09 7.24 -0.53
C ASN A 96 -11.91 8.72 -0.13
N THR A 97 -10.83 9.37 -0.59
CA THR A 97 -10.57 10.79 -0.30
C THR A 97 -11.72 11.70 -0.77
N PHE A 98 -12.36 11.36 -1.90
CA PHE A 98 -13.49 12.13 -2.42
C PHE A 98 -14.86 11.69 -1.87
N THR A 99 -15.01 10.44 -1.46
CA THR A 99 -16.31 9.86 -1.09
C THR A 99 -16.53 9.69 0.40
N ASN A 100 -15.51 9.85 1.25
CA ASN A 100 -15.63 9.58 2.68
C ASN A 100 -16.34 10.69 3.49
N THR A 101 -16.83 11.75 2.86
CA THR A 101 -17.61 12.78 3.56
C THR A 101 -19.08 12.40 3.62
N ASN A 102 -19.76 12.74 4.72
CA ASN A 102 -21.20 12.54 4.84
C ASN A 102 -21.98 13.23 3.70
N GLU A 103 -21.49 14.38 3.25
CA GLU A 103 -22.05 15.11 2.10
C GLU A 103 -21.90 14.32 0.80
N ALA A 104 -20.70 13.80 0.50
CA ALA A 104 -20.48 12.99 -0.70
C ALA A 104 -21.31 11.70 -0.67
N LYS A 105 -21.37 11.00 0.48
CA LYS A 105 -22.20 9.80 0.65
C LYS A 105 -23.68 10.10 0.42
N ASN A 106 -24.18 11.20 0.97
CA ASN A 106 -25.58 11.61 0.77
C ASN A 106 -25.86 12.07 -0.66
N LYS A 107 -24.90 12.72 -1.33
CA LYS A 107 -25.00 13.12 -2.73
C LYS A 107 -25.01 11.93 -3.68
N VAL A 108 -24.20 10.91 -3.43
CA VAL A 108 -24.23 9.66 -4.22
C VAL A 108 -25.52 8.89 -3.93
N ALA A 109 -25.95 8.82 -2.68
CA ALA A 109 -27.20 8.17 -2.30
C ALA A 109 -28.42 8.87 -2.96
N SER A 110 -28.42 10.19 -3.10
CA SER A 110 -29.55 10.93 -3.68
C SER A 110 -29.80 10.63 -5.16
N TRP A 111 -28.80 10.09 -5.89
CA TRP A 111 -28.98 9.61 -7.26
C TRP A 111 -29.94 8.42 -7.38
N PHE A 112 -30.18 7.70 -6.29
CA PHE A 112 -31.08 6.55 -6.25
C PHE A 112 -32.46 6.92 -5.73
N LYS A 113 -33.50 6.34 -6.33
CA LYS A 113 -34.90 6.69 -6.05
C LYS A 113 -35.49 6.00 -4.81
N THR A 114 -34.94 4.86 -4.38
CA THR A 114 -35.51 4.03 -3.31
C THR A 114 -34.53 3.87 -2.15
N GLU A 115 -35.04 3.96 -0.91
CA GLU A 115 -34.23 3.83 0.31
C GLU A 115 -33.37 2.56 0.39
N PRO A 116 -33.85 1.36 -0.02
CA PRO A 116 -33.01 0.16 -0.03
C PRO A 116 -31.76 0.30 -0.90
N VAL A 117 -31.86 1.00 -2.04
CA VAL A 117 -30.72 1.22 -2.95
C VAL A 117 -29.80 2.31 -2.41
N ARG A 118 -30.36 3.37 -1.78
CA ARG A 118 -29.58 4.40 -1.09
C ARG A 118 -28.74 3.82 0.03
N PHE A 119 -29.31 2.93 0.82
CA PHE A 119 -28.61 2.25 1.91
C PHE A 119 -27.44 1.40 1.38
N ARG A 120 -27.68 0.60 0.33
CA ARG A 120 -26.62 -0.20 -0.31
C ARG A 120 -25.51 0.68 -0.91
N ALA A 121 -25.86 1.82 -1.49
CA ALA A 121 -24.88 2.78 -2.00
C ALA A 121 -24.00 3.33 -0.88
N ARG A 122 -24.58 3.71 0.27
CA ARG A 122 -23.82 4.14 1.45
C ARG A 122 -22.89 3.04 1.96
N GLN A 123 -23.39 1.82 2.10
CA GLN A 123 -22.56 0.67 2.49
C GLN A 123 -21.40 0.41 1.51
N ALA A 124 -21.62 0.55 0.21
CA ALA A 124 -20.55 0.39 -0.77
C ALA A 124 -19.46 1.47 -0.61
N LEU A 125 -19.85 2.70 -0.29
CA LEU A 125 -18.91 3.78 0.01
C LEU A 125 -18.17 3.56 1.34
N ASP A 126 -18.85 3.01 2.34
CA ASP A 126 -18.22 2.60 3.59
C ASP A 126 -17.22 1.47 3.36
N ALA A 127 -17.56 0.48 2.52
CA ALA A 127 -16.65 -0.59 2.14
C ALA A 127 -15.39 -0.07 1.43
N ILE A 128 -15.49 1.01 0.65
CA ILE A 128 -14.32 1.69 0.06
C ILE A 128 -13.44 2.32 1.15
N LYS A 129 -14.04 2.95 2.17
CA LYS A 129 -13.29 3.51 3.31
C LYS A 129 -12.48 2.43 4.02
N TYR A 130 -13.14 1.38 4.47
CA TYR A 130 -12.50 0.27 5.20
C TYR A 130 -11.51 -0.49 4.31
N GLY A 131 -11.85 -0.74 3.05
CA GLY A 131 -10.97 -1.43 2.09
C GLY A 131 -9.72 -0.64 1.71
N SER A 132 -9.70 0.68 1.93
CA SER A 132 -8.53 1.54 1.69
C SER A 132 -7.64 1.77 2.92
N GLY A 133 -7.98 1.19 4.08
CA GLY A 133 -7.30 1.46 5.36
C GLY A 133 -7.45 2.90 5.85
N GLY A 134 -8.49 3.60 5.37
CA GLY A 134 -8.78 5.00 5.70
C GLY A 134 -9.51 5.19 7.03
N ASP A 135 -9.77 4.11 7.76
CA ASP A 135 -10.37 4.04 9.09
C ASP A 135 -9.33 3.97 10.22
N PHE A 136 -8.04 3.88 9.90
CA PHE A 136 -6.96 3.76 10.90
C PHE A 136 -6.97 4.86 11.99
N ASN A 137 -7.42 6.07 11.67
CA ASN A 137 -7.50 7.19 12.62
C ASN A 137 -8.86 7.30 13.34
N ASP A 138 -9.80 6.37 13.10
CA ASP A 138 -11.13 6.37 13.74
C ASP A 138 -11.13 5.64 15.10
N HIS A 139 -9.96 5.25 15.62
CA HIS A 139 -9.78 4.48 16.85
C HIS A 139 -8.92 5.21 17.89
#